data_AF-Q9BUK6-F1
#
_entry.id   AF-Q9BUK6-F1
#
_cell.length_a   1.000
_cell.length_b   1.000
_cell.length_c   1.000
_cell.angle_alpha   90.00
_cell.angle_beta   90.00
_cell.angle_gamma   90.00
#
_symmetry.space_group_name_H-M   'P 1'
#
loop_
_entity.id
_entity.type
_entity.pdbx_description
1 polymer ?
#
loop_
_entity_poly.entity_id
_entity_poly.type
_entity_poly.pdbx_seq_one_letter_code
_entity_poly.pdbx_strand_id
1 'polypeptide(L)'
;MAGGAREVLTLQLGHFAGFVGAHWWNQQDAALGRATDSKEPPGELCPDVLYRTGRTLHGQETYTPRLILMDLKGSLSSLKEEGGLYRDKQLDAAIAWQGKLTTHKEELYPKNPYLQDFLSAEGVLSSDGVWRVKSIPNGKGSSPLPTATTPKPLIPTEASIRVWSDFLRVHLHPRSICMIQKYNHDGEAGRLEAFGQGESVLKEPKYQEELEDRLHFYVEECDYLQGFQILCDLHDGFSGVGAKAAELLQDEYSGRGIITWGLLPGPYHRGEAQRNIYRLLNTAFGLVHLTAHSSLVCPLSLGGSLGLRPEPPVSFPYLHYDATLPFHCSAILATALDTVTVPYRLCSSPVSMVHLADMLSFCGKKVVTAGAIIPFPLAPGQSLPDSLMQFGGATPWTPLSACGEPSGTRCFAQSVVLRGIDRACHTSQLTPGTPPPSALHACTTGEEILAQYLQQQQPGVMSSSHLLLTPCRVAPPYPHLFSSCSPPGMVLDGSPKGAAVESIPVFGALCSSSSLHQTLEALARDLTKLDLRRWASFMDAGVEHDDVAELLQELQSLAQCYQGGDSLVD
;
A
#
# COMPACT_ATOMS: atom_id res chain seq x y z
N MET A 1 29.65 12.07 -1.92
CA MET A 1 29.32 10.97 -0.99
C MET A 1 27.92 10.54 -1.37
N ALA A 2 27.73 9.29 -1.82
CA ALA A 2 26.38 8.76 -1.99
C ALA A 2 25.73 8.83 -0.61
N GLY A 3 24.74 9.72 -0.42
CA GLY A 3 23.98 9.72 0.82
C GLY A 3 23.39 8.33 0.96
N GLY A 4 23.60 7.66 2.09
CA GLY A 4 22.99 6.35 2.35
C GLY A 4 21.49 6.41 2.09
N ALA A 5 20.90 5.28 1.69
CA ALA A 5 19.47 5.19 1.50
C ALA A 5 18.78 5.58 2.82
N ARG A 6 17.74 6.41 2.75
CA ARG A 6 16.97 6.79 3.94
C ARG A 6 15.94 5.70 4.20
N GLU A 7 16.26 4.72 5.02
CA GLU A 7 15.46 3.49 5.10
C GLU A 7 14.11 3.71 5.80
N VAL A 8 13.11 2.96 5.33
CA VAL A 8 11.76 2.89 5.89
C VAL A 8 11.46 1.46 6.28
N LEU A 9 10.97 1.25 7.50
CA LEU A 9 10.42 -0.03 7.93
C LEU A 9 8.91 -0.04 7.71
N THR A 10 8.42 -1.06 7.01
CA THR A 10 6.97 -1.23 6.79
C THR A 10 6.38 -2.18 7.81
N LEU A 11 5.26 -1.79 8.43
CA LEU A 11 4.40 -2.68 9.23
C LEU A 11 3.12 -2.98 8.44
N GLN A 12 2.76 -4.26 8.30
CA GLN A 12 1.51 -4.70 7.66
C GLN A 12 0.65 -5.41 8.68
N LEU A 13 -0.43 -4.76 9.11
CA LEU A 13 -1.24 -5.14 10.25
C LEU A 13 -2.66 -5.44 9.77
N GLY A 14 -2.92 -6.72 9.50
CA GLY A 14 -4.22 -7.19 9.03
C GLY A 14 -4.19 -7.92 7.70
N HIS A 15 -5.27 -8.61 7.41
CA HIS A 15 -5.35 -9.49 6.26
C HIS A 15 -5.51 -8.73 4.94
N PHE A 16 -6.35 -7.69 4.91
CA PHE A 16 -6.48 -6.84 3.73
C PHE A 16 -5.24 -5.97 3.53
N ALA A 17 -4.57 -5.58 4.61
CA ALA A 17 -3.22 -5.02 4.59
C ALA A 17 -2.21 -5.98 3.97
N GLY A 18 -2.32 -7.29 4.23
CA GLY A 18 -1.57 -8.33 3.54
C GLY A 18 -1.84 -8.34 2.02
N PHE A 19 -3.10 -8.21 1.59
CA PHE A 19 -3.45 -8.15 0.16
C PHE A 19 -2.84 -6.93 -0.55
N VAL A 20 -3.04 -5.73 0.02
CA VAL A 20 -2.44 -4.48 -0.51
C VAL A 20 -0.93 -4.60 -0.50
N GLY A 21 -0.37 -5.12 0.58
CA GLY A 21 1.04 -5.38 0.76
C GLY A 21 1.63 -6.29 -0.31
N ALA A 22 1.01 -7.44 -0.56
CA ALA A 22 1.48 -8.40 -1.54
C ALA A 22 1.51 -7.82 -2.96
N HIS A 23 0.49 -7.05 -3.36
CA HIS A 23 0.54 -6.31 -4.62
C HIS A 23 1.67 -5.29 -4.64
N TRP A 24 1.78 -4.48 -3.58
CA TRP A 24 2.79 -3.44 -3.51
C TRP A 24 4.21 -4.00 -3.60
N TRP A 25 4.51 -5.07 -2.86
CA TRP A 25 5.81 -5.76 -2.92
C TRP A 25 6.07 -6.40 -4.28
N ASN A 26 5.05 -7.02 -4.89
CA ASN A 26 5.18 -7.57 -6.25
C ASN A 26 5.48 -6.46 -7.29
N GLN A 27 4.91 -5.27 -7.12
CA GLN A 27 5.20 -4.12 -7.98
C GLN A 27 6.63 -3.59 -7.77
N GLN A 28 7.10 -3.53 -6.52
CA GLN A 28 8.50 -3.18 -6.23
C GLN A 28 9.47 -4.20 -6.84
N ASP A 29 9.21 -5.49 -6.67
CA ASP A 29 10.02 -6.58 -7.24
C ASP A 29 10.05 -6.55 -8.77
N ALA A 30 8.89 -6.30 -9.41
CA ALA A 30 8.81 -6.14 -10.85
C ALA A 30 9.57 -4.90 -11.37
N ALA A 31 9.78 -3.87 -10.53
CA ALA A 31 10.61 -2.71 -10.85
C ALA A 31 12.11 -3.02 -10.71
N LEU A 32 12.51 -3.85 -9.73
CA LEU A 32 13.90 -4.30 -9.54
C LEU A 32 14.42 -5.10 -10.75
N GLY A 33 13.59 -5.98 -11.31
CA GLY A 33 13.99 -6.89 -12.39
C GLY A 33 14.49 -6.23 -13.69
N ARG A 34 14.26 -4.93 -13.90
CA ARG A 34 14.82 -4.19 -15.06
C ARG A 34 16.22 -3.66 -14.83
N ALA A 35 16.62 -3.38 -13.59
CA ALA A 35 17.91 -2.73 -13.31
C ALA A 35 19.12 -3.57 -13.78
N THR A 36 18.94 -4.88 -14.00
CA THR A 36 19.98 -5.78 -14.51
C THR A 36 20.28 -5.61 -16.01
N ASP A 37 19.38 -4.97 -16.78
CA ASP A 37 19.66 -4.65 -18.18
C ASP A 37 20.58 -3.43 -18.23
N SER A 38 21.89 -3.71 -18.19
CA SER A 38 23.07 -2.82 -18.06
C SER A 38 23.18 -1.54 -18.92
N LYS A 39 22.14 -1.12 -19.64
CA LYS A 39 22.12 0.11 -20.46
C LYS A 39 21.14 1.19 -19.97
N GLU A 40 20.31 0.94 -18.97
CA GLU A 40 19.42 1.98 -18.46
C GLU A 40 20.13 2.90 -17.45
N PRO A 41 19.85 4.22 -17.46
CA PRO A 41 20.34 5.14 -16.43
C PRO A 41 19.88 4.68 -15.04
N PRO A 42 20.57 5.11 -13.96
CA PRO A 42 20.14 4.78 -12.60
C PRO A 42 18.67 5.18 -12.41
N GLY A 43 17.88 4.24 -11.87
CA GLY A 43 16.45 4.46 -11.66
C GLY A 43 16.17 5.69 -10.78
N GLU A 44 15.03 6.34 -11.01
CA GLU A 44 14.62 7.52 -10.24
C GLU A 44 14.25 7.17 -8.79
N LEU A 45 13.89 5.91 -8.54
CA LEU A 45 13.51 5.38 -7.23
C LEU A 45 14.64 4.53 -6.64
N CYS A 46 14.92 4.74 -5.36
CA CYS A 46 15.92 4.00 -4.59
C CYS A 46 15.24 2.80 -3.91
N PRO A 47 15.44 1.56 -4.40
CA PRO A 47 14.81 0.39 -3.80
C PRO A 47 15.33 0.09 -2.39
N ASP A 48 16.57 0.50 -2.10
CA ASP A 48 17.19 0.43 -0.78
C ASP A 48 16.52 1.35 0.25
N VAL A 49 15.48 2.12 -0.12
CA VAL A 49 14.60 2.76 0.86
C VAL A 49 13.63 1.75 1.48
N LEU A 50 13.28 0.66 0.80
CA LEU A 50 12.32 -0.35 1.26
C LEU A 50 12.91 -1.76 1.46
N TYR A 51 13.99 -2.10 0.75
CA TYR A 51 14.61 -3.42 0.77
C TYR A 51 15.96 -3.43 1.50
N ARG A 52 16.29 -4.56 2.10
CA ARG A 52 17.60 -4.81 2.71
C ARG A 52 18.36 -5.90 1.95
N THR A 53 19.68 -5.73 1.86
CA THR A 53 20.59 -6.82 1.52
C THR A 53 20.85 -7.66 2.77
N GLY A 54 20.92 -8.98 2.64
CA GLY A 54 21.21 -9.90 3.73
C GLY A 54 21.96 -11.13 3.26
N ARG A 55 22.16 -12.10 4.15
CA ARG A 55 22.83 -13.38 3.82
C ARG A 55 22.14 -14.56 4.49
N THR A 56 21.94 -15.64 3.74
CA THR A 56 21.46 -16.92 4.29
C THR A 56 22.55 -17.61 5.11
N LEU A 57 22.18 -18.69 5.83
CA LEU A 57 23.14 -19.55 6.55
C LEU A 57 24.23 -20.15 5.65
N HIS A 58 23.96 -20.26 4.34
CA HIS A 58 24.91 -20.74 3.35
C HIS A 58 25.72 -19.61 2.68
N GLY A 59 25.63 -18.38 3.21
CA GLY A 59 26.35 -17.21 2.70
C GLY A 59 25.80 -16.65 1.38
N GLN A 60 24.62 -17.10 0.93
CA GLN A 60 23.98 -16.56 -0.27
C GLN A 60 23.38 -15.19 0.04
N GLU A 61 23.66 -14.20 -0.81
CA GLU A 61 23.08 -12.87 -0.64
C GLU A 61 21.58 -12.88 -0.91
N THR A 62 20.83 -12.20 -0.04
CA THR A 62 19.38 -12.03 -0.13
C THR A 62 19.05 -10.56 -0.30
N TYR A 63 17.95 -10.28 -0.97
CA TYR A 63 17.39 -8.93 -1.07
C TYR A 63 15.91 -9.00 -0.76
N THR A 64 15.53 -8.53 0.43
CA THR A 64 14.18 -8.76 1.00
C THR A 64 13.59 -7.46 1.51
N PRO A 65 12.25 -7.33 1.54
CA PRO A 65 11.60 -6.16 2.14
C PRO A 65 12.00 -5.98 3.62
N ARG A 66 12.19 -4.73 4.03
CA ARG A 66 12.15 -4.33 5.46
C ARG A 66 10.69 -4.24 5.87
N LEU A 67 10.17 -5.40 6.25
CA LEU A 67 8.76 -5.64 6.53
C LEU A 67 8.63 -6.42 7.84
N ILE A 68 7.72 -5.95 8.69
CA ILE A 68 7.07 -6.76 9.73
C ILE A 68 5.59 -6.87 9.36
N LEU A 69 5.09 -8.09 9.25
CA LEU A 69 3.71 -8.42 8.97
C LEU A 69 3.11 -9.13 10.17
N MET A 70 1.97 -8.63 10.65
CA MET A 70 1.15 -9.28 11.66
C MET A 70 -0.20 -9.68 11.06
N ASP A 71 -0.49 -10.98 11.13
CA ASP A 71 -1.76 -11.54 10.67
C ASP A 71 -2.20 -12.70 11.58
N LEU A 72 -3.43 -13.18 11.39
CA LEU A 72 -4.05 -14.19 12.24
C LEU A 72 -3.67 -15.61 11.84
N LYS A 73 -3.64 -16.51 12.83
CA LYS A 73 -3.45 -17.94 12.60
C LYS A 73 -4.36 -18.46 11.47
N GLY A 74 -3.75 -19.12 10.50
CA GLY A 74 -4.43 -19.69 9.32
C GLY A 74 -4.38 -18.83 8.06
N SER A 75 -3.93 -17.59 8.13
CA SER A 75 -3.93 -16.67 6.97
C SER A 75 -2.86 -16.94 5.91
N LEU A 76 -1.79 -17.67 6.26
CA LEU A 76 -0.64 -17.89 5.38
C LEU A 76 -0.89 -18.93 4.28
N SER A 77 -1.97 -19.73 4.36
CA SER A 77 -2.24 -20.84 3.43
C SER A 77 -1.02 -21.77 3.31
N SER A 78 -0.28 -21.70 2.21
CA SER A 78 0.87 -22.54 1.90
C SER A 78 2.24 -21.88 2.14
N LEU A 79 2.24 -20.58 2.49
CA LEU A 79 3.43 -19.84 2.88
C LEU A 79 3.84 -20.24 4.30
N LYS A 80 5.14 -20.41 4.53
CA LYS A 80 5.69 -20.75 5.85
C LYS A 80 6.04 -19.49 6.62
N GLU A 81 5.87 -19.53 7.94
CA GLU A 81 6.20 -18.43 8.86
C GLU A 81 7.67 -18.00 8.78
N GLU A 82 8.62 -18.95 8.69
CA GLU A 82 10.06 -18.66 8.57
C GLU A 82 10.48 -18.19 7.16
N GLY A 83 9.56 -18.16 6.20
CA GLY A 83 9.87 -17.96 4.80
C GLY A 83 10.59 -19.16 4.15
N GLY A 84 11.02 -18.98 2.90
CA GLY A 84 11.69 -20.02 2.11
C GLY A 84 13.22 -19.95 2.12
N LEU A 85 13.79 -18.76 2.36
CA LEU A 85 15.20 -18.46 2.05
C LEU A 85 16.22 -19.01 3.05
N TYR A 86 15.88 -19.07 4.34
CA TYR A 86 16.86 -19.35 5.41
C TYR A 86 16.80 -20.79 5.93
N ARG A 87 16.00 -21.65 5.30
CA ARG A 87 15.77 -23.01 5.81
C ARG A 87 16.95 -23.93 5.52
N ASP A 88 17.46 -24.57 6.57
CA ASP A 88 18.30 -25.75 6.44
C ASP A 88 17.42 -27.01 6.52
N LYS A 89 17.25 -27.70 5.39
CA LYS A 89 16.47 -28.95 5.34
C LYS A 89 17.05 -30.06 6.23
N GLN A 90 18.31 -29.96 6.66
CA GLN A 90 18.95 -30.98 7.50
C GLN A 90 18.46 -30.94 8.95
N LEU A 91 18.07 -29.76 9.47
CA LEU A 91 17.62 -29.60 10.86
C LEU A 91 16.23 -30.21 11.12
N ASP A 92 15.32 -30.17 10.15
CA ASP A 92 13.96 -30.71 10.28
C ASP A 92 13.90 -32.24 10.50
N ALA A 93 14.98 -32.96 10.17
CA ALA A 93 15.04 -34.42 10.34
C ALA A 93 15.53 -34.85 11.73
N ALA A 94 16.05 -33.93 12.55
CA ALA A 94 16.67 -34.26 13.84
C ALA A 94 15.61 -34.41 14.95
N ILE A 95 14.88 -35.53 14.96
CA ILE A 95 14.06 -35.92 16.11
C ILE A 95 15.01 -36.42 17.20
N ALA A 96 15.34 -35.56 18.17
CA ALA A 96 16.22 -35.90 19.29
C ALA A 96 15.57 -36.85 20.32
N TRP A 97 14.25 -37.02 20.27
CA TRP A 97 13.47 -37.79 21.25
C TRP A 97 13.43 -39.29 20.90
N GLN A 98 13.92 -40.14 21.81
CA GLN A 98 13.99 -41.61 21.62
C GLN A 98 12.68 -42.36 21.95
N GLY A 99 11.64 -41.66 22.43
CA GLY A 99 10.35 -42.27 22.79
C GLY A 99 9.38 -42.43 21.61
N LYS A 100 8.28 -43.15 21.83
CA LYS A 100 7.21 -43.33 20.82
C LYS A 100 6.46 -42.01 20.60
N LEU A 101 6.80 -41.29 19.54
CA LEU A 101 6.16 -40.03 19.15
C LEU A 101 5.03 -40.31 18.14
N THR A 102 3.84 -39.78 18.40
CA THR A 102 2.76 -39.72 17.40
C THR A 102 2.54 -38.26 17.04
N THR A 103 2.88 -37.90 15.81
CA THR A 103 2.69 -36.54 15.29
C THR A 103 1.38 -36.47 14.50
N HIS A 104 0.44 -35.68 14.98
CA HIS A 104 -0.76 -35.32 14.25
C HIS A 104 -0.52 -33.98 13.56
N LYS A 105 -0.60 -33.97 12.23
CA LYS A 105 -0.37 -32.78 11.41
C LYS A 105 -1.57 -32.58 10.50
N GLU A 106 -2.14 -31.38 10.53
CA GLU A 106 -3.18 -30.96 9.59
C GLU A 106 -2.59 -30.90 8.17
N GLU A 107 -3.38 -31.31 7.19
CA GLU A 107 -2.96 -31.30 5.80
C GLU A 107 -2.80 -29.86 5.33
N LEU A 108 -1.64 -29.53 4.75
CA LEU A 108 -1.40 -28.18 4.24
C LEU A 108 -2.27 -27.95 3.02
N TYR A 109 -2.81 -26.73 2.90
CA TYR A 109 -3.51 -26.32 1.68
C TYR A 109 -2.58 -26.50 0.47
N PRO A 110 -3.05 -27.12 -0.61
CA PRO A 110 -2.25 -27.28 -1.81
C PRO A 110 -1.92 -25.91 -2.38
N LYS A 111 -0.64 -25.70 -2.72
CA LYS A 111 -0.18 -24.50 -3.44
C LYS A 111 -0.95 -24.38 -4.74
N ASN A 112 -1.38 -23.17 -5.09
CA ASN A 112 -1.91 -22.95 -6.42
C ASN A 112 -0.82 -23.24 -7.49
N PRO A 113 -1.21 -23.59 -8.73
CA PRO A 113 -0.26 -23.95 -9.78
C PRO A 113 0.80 -22.88 -10.04
N TYR A 114 0.43 -21.59 -9.89
CA TYR A 114 1.33 -20.46 -10.05
C TYR A 114 2.53 -20.52 -9.09
N LEU A 115 2.28 -20.68 -7.79
CA LEU A 115 3.33 -20.74 -6.77
C LEU A 115 4.18 -22.01 -6.89
N GLN A 116 3.59 -23.11 -7.38
CA GLN A 116 4.35 -24.33 -7.66
C GLN A 116 5.37 -24.10 -8.78
N ASP A 117 4.95 -23.48 -9.89
CA ASP A 117 5.82 -23.14 -11.01
C ASP A 117 6.90 -22.15 -10.59
N PHE A 118 6.54 -21.10 -9.84
CA PHE A 118 7.46 -20.08 -9.37
C PHE A 118 8.63 -20.66 -8.56
N LEU A 119 8.33 -21.50 -7.55
CA LEU A 119 9.36 -22.11 -6.72
C LEU A 119 10.20 -23.15 -7.48
N SER A 120 9.60 -23.86 -8.43
CA SER A 120 10.35 -24.82 -9.26
C SER A 120 11.37 -24.13 -10.17
N ALA A 121 11.10 -22.87 -10.56
CA ALA A 121 11.98 -22.09 -11.43
C ALA A 121 13.22 -21.54 -10.69
N GLU A 122 13.14 -21.33 -9.38
CA GLU A 122 14.18 -20.64 -8.60
C GLU A 122 15.34 -21.51 -8.14
N GLY A 123 15.23 -22.85 -8.13
CA GLY A 123 16.39 -23.71 -7.87
C GLY A 123 16.05 -25.05 -7.23
N VAL A 124 16.81 -26.07 -7.62
CA VAL A 124 16.70 -27.43 -7.08
C VAL A 124 18.01 -27.76 -6.36
N LEU A 125 17.91 -28.32 -5.16
CA LEU A 125 19.05 -28.88 -4.44
C LEU A 125 19.70 -29.95 -5.33
N SER A 126 20.95 -29.75 -5.78
CA SER A 126 21.64 -30.79 -6.56
C SER A 126 21.95 -32.00 -5.68
N SER A 127 22.20 -33.16 -6.30
CA SER A 127 22.61 -34.41 -5.65
C SER A 127 23.84 -34.26 -4.73
N ASP A 128 24.59 -33.16 -4.90
CA ASP A 128 25.86 -32.90 -4.25
C ASP A 128 25.68 -31.99 -3.02
N GLY A 129 24.44 -31.71 -2.63
CA GLY A 129 24.09 -30.84 -1.48
C GLY A 129 24.20 -29.35 -1.77
N VAL A 130 24.56 -28.96 -2.99
CA VAL A 130 24.71 -27.56 -3.40
C VAL A 130 23.38 -27.04 -3.96
N TRP A 131 22.81 -26.03 -3.29
CA TRP A 131 21.68 -25.27 -3.81
C TRP A 131 22.12 -24.47 -5.04
N ARG A 132 21.69 -24.90 -6.23
CA ARG A 132 21.86 -24.13 -7.47
C ARG A 132 20.57 -23.38 -7.77
N VAL A 133 20.56 -22.11 -7.41
CA VAL A 133 19.61 -21.13 -7.94
C VAL A 133 19.88 -21.01 -9.44
N LYS A 134 18.84 -20.89 -10.30
CA LYS A 134 19.08 -20.48 -11.69
C LYS A 134 19.74 -19.11 -11.63
N SER A 135 21.04 -19.07 -11.90
CA SER A 135 21.86 -17.88 -11.80
C SER A 135 21.14 -16.72 -12.47
N ILE A 136 20.90 -15.65 -11.72
CA ILE A 136 20.72 -14.32 -12.30
C ILE A 136 21.86 -14.16 -13.30
N PRO A 137 21.60 -13.86 -14.59
CA PRO A 137 22.61 -13.95 -15.64
C PRO A 137 23.68 -12.88 -15.44
N ASN A 138 24.63 -13.16 -14.56
CA ASN A 138 25.85 -12.38 -14.43
C ASN A 138 26.71 -12.72 -15.64
N GLY A 139 26.88 -11.71 -16.49
CA GLY A 139 27.63 -11.80 -17.73
C GLY A 139 29.04 -12.32 -17.51
N LYS A 140 29.26 -13.58 -17.91
CA LYS A 140 30.48 -14.14 -18.53
C LYS A 140 30.42 -15.66 -18.40
N GLY A 141 30.00 -16.34 -19.46
CA GLY A 141 30.02 -17.80 -19.51
C GLY A 141 28.90 -18.38 -20.34
N SER A 142 28.96 -18.15 -21.66
CA SER A 142 28.12 -18.84 -22.63
C SER A 142 28.42 -20.35 -22.63
N SER A 143 27.50 -21.16 -22.10
CA SER A 143 27.39 -22.57 -22.48
C SER A 143 25.93 -22.82 -22.91
N PRO A 144 25.70 -23.25 -24.17
CA PRO A 144 24.35 -23.37 -24.72
C PRO A 144 23.68 -24.65 -24.20
N LEU A 145 22.74 -24.50 -23.28
CA LEU A 145 21.76 -25.54 -22.98
C LEU A 145 20.58 -25.42 -23.96
N PRO A 146 20.05 -26.56 -24.46
CA PRO A 146 19.14 -26.58 -25.60
C PRO A 146 17.78 -26.00 -25.21
N THR A 147 17.17 -25.35 -26.21
CA THR A 147 15.86 -24.71 -26.23
C THR A 147 14.75 -25.62 -25.70
N ALA A 148 14.64 -25.75 -24.39
CA ALA A 148 13.41 -26.15 -23.73
C ALA A 148 12.56 -24.89 -23.64
N THR A 149 11.50 -24.82 -24.44
CA THR A 149 10.39 -23.87 -24.32
C THR A 149 10.02 -23.77 -22.84
N THR A 150 10.43 -22.68 -22.18
CA THR A 150 9.99 -22.37 -20.83
C THR A 150 8.46 -22.30 -20.86
N PRO A 151 7.74 -23.17 -20.13
CA PRO A 151 6.30 -23.08 -20.07
C PRO A 151 5.95 -21.68 -19.56
N LYS A 152 5.01 -21.00 -20.24
CA LYS A 152 4.51 -19.70 -19.78
C LYS A 152 4.06 -19.88 -18.33
N PRO A 153 4.56 -19.07 -17.37
CA PRO A 153 4.16 -19.18 -15.98
C PRO A 153 2.64 -19.20 -15.88
N LEU A 154 2.07 -20.21 -15.22
CA LEU A 154 0.62 -20.32 -15.03
C LEU A 154 0.14 -19.15 -14.17
N ILE A 155 -0.26 -18.03 -14.76
CA ILE A 155 -0.84 -16.86 -14.05
C ILE A 155 -1.99 -17.37 -13.16
N PRO A 156 -2.04 -17.01 -11.86
CA PRO A 156 -3.07 -17.51 -10.97
C PRO A 156 -4.42 -16.98 -11.44
N THR A 157 -5.41 -17.87 -11.55
CA THR A 157 -6.80 -17.47 -11.82
C THR A 157 -7.36 -16.76 -10.59
N GLU A 158 -8.16 -15.71 -10.77
CA GLU A 158 -8.79 -14.96 -9.66
C GLU A 158 -9.50 -15.90 -8.66
N ALA A 159 -10.20 -16.93 -9.15
CA ALA A 159 -10.89 -17.93 -8.33
C ALA A 159 -9.95 -18.84 -7.48
N SER A 160 -8.64 -18.84 -7.76
CA SER A 160 -7.64 -19.60 -7.01
C SER A 160 -7.00 -18.82 -5.87
N ILE A 161 -7.26 -17.51 -5.80
CA ILE A 161 -6.68 -16.62 -4.79
C ILE A 161 -7.67 -16.50 -3.64
N ARG A 162 -7.30 -17.05 -2.48
CA ARG A 162 -8.10 -16.98 -1.25
C ARG A 162 -7.49 -16.02 -0.26
N VAL A 163 -6.17 -16.07 -0.12
CA VAL A 163 -5.40 -15.23 0.81
C VAL A 163 -4.32 -14.45 0.07
N TRP A 164 -3.78 -13.43 0.71
CA TRP A 164 -2.73 -12.59 0.13
C TRP A 164 -1.45 -13.36 -0.25
N SER A 165 -1.14 -14.44 0.47
CA SER A 165 0.05 -15.25 0.23
C SER A 165 -0.04 -16.10 -1.04
N ASP A 166 -1.23 -16.31 -1.59
CA ASP A 166 -1.45 -17.12 -2.80
C ASP A 166 -0.85 -16.47 -4.06
N PHE A 167 -0.54 -15.16 -4.03
CA PHE A 167 0.02 -14.43 -5.16
C PHE A 167 1.26 -13.60 -4.80
N LEU A 168 1.75 -13.68 -3.57
CA LEU A 168 3.01 -13.03 -3.18
C LEU A 168 4.18 -13.70 -3.92
N ARG A 169 4.95 -12.91 -4.67
CA ARG A 169 6.16 -13.37 -5.36
C ARG A 169 7.43 -13.14 -4.56
N VAL A 170 7.41 -12.16 -3.66
CA VAL A 170 8.61 -11.70 -2.96
C VAL A 170 8.91 -12.63 -1.79
N HIS A 171 10.18 -13.02 -1.67
CA HIS A 171 10.63 -13.77 -0.50
C HIS A 171 10.73 -12.87 0.72
N LEU A 172 10.19 -13.37 1.83
CA LEU A 172 10.21 -12.68 3.10
C LEU A 172 11.38 -13.17 3.96
N HIS A 173 11.90 -12.27 4.78
CA HIS A 173 12.89 -12.61 5.79
C HIS A 173 12.22 -13.37 6.95
N PRO A 174 12.92 -14.27 7.68
CA PRO A 174 12.31 -15.05 8.76
C PRO A 174 11.76 -14.21 9.92
N ARG A 175 12.29 -12.98 10.10
CA ARG A 175 11.78 -12.00 11.07
C ARG A 175 10.61 -11.17 10.55
N SER A 176 10.20 -11.34 9.29
CA SER A 176 9.10 -10.54 8.72
C SER A 176 7.73 -10.97 9.23
N ILE A 177 7.48 -12.26 9.45
CA ILE A 177 6.14 -12.74 9.82
C ILE A 177 6.04 -12.86 11.35
N CYS A 178 5.00 -12.26 11.92
CA CYS A 178 4.60 -12.40 13.32
C CYS A 178 3.13 -12.81 13.38
N MET A 179 2.86 -14.06 13.77
CA MET A 179 1.50 -14.61 13.74
C MET A 179 0.79 -14.43 15.08
N ILE A 180 -0.40 -13.84 15.04
CA ILE A 180 -1.28 -13.74 16.20
C ILE A 180 -2.00 -15.08 16.36
N GLN A 181 -1.58 -15.87 17.35
CA GLN A 181 -2.09 -17.24 17.58
C GLN A 181 -3.41 -17.26 18.38
N LYS A 182 -3.76 -16.14 19.04
CA LYS A 182 -4.94 -16.01 19.91
C LYS A 182 -6.27 -16.03 19.14
N TYR A 183 -6.25 -15.59 17.89
CA TYR A 183 -7.43 -15.47 17.04
C TYR A 183 -7.22 -16.22 15.72
N ASN A 184 -8.32 -16.67 15.13
CA ASN A 184 -8.34 -17.38 13.86
C ASN A 184 -8.64 -16.40 12.72
N HIS A 185 -7.94 -16.58 11.60
CA HIS A 185 -8.23 -15.88 10.35
C HIS A 185 -9.63 -16.21 9.82
N ASP A 186 -9.95 -17.50 9.76
CA ASP A 186 -11.22 -18.06 9.31
C ASP A 186 -11.93 -18.83 10.43
N GLY A 187 -13.20 -19.17 10.22
CA GLY A 187 -14.04 -19.94 11.16
C GLY A 187 -15.11 -19.09 11.83
N GLU A 188 -16.04 -19.67 12.57
CA GLU A 188 -17.20 -18.95 13.14
C GLU A 188 -16.94 -18.28 14.50
N ALA A 189 -15.82 -18.61 15.15
CA ALA A 189 -15.51 -18.16 16.50
C ALA A 189 -14.02 -17.83 16.67
N GLY A 190 -13.72 -17.00 17.67
CA GLY A 190 -12.35 -16.60 17.99
C GLY A 190 -11.72 -15.70 16.93
N ARG A 191 -12.51 -14.80 16.33
CA ARG A 191 -12.04 -13.80 15.37
C ARG A 191 -11.58 -12.52 16.08
N LEU A 192 -10.70 -11.77 15.42
CA LEU A 192 -10.27 -10.44 15.86
C LEU A 192 -11.17 -9.37 15.23
N GLU A 193 -12.32 -9.10 15.84
CA GLU A 193 -13.38 -8.28 15.23
C GLU A 193 -13.49 -6.87 15.84
N ALA A 194 -13.04 -6.67 17.08
CA ALA A 194 -13.23 -5.42 17.81
C ALA A 194 -11.90 -4.74 18.18
N PHE A 195 -11.90 -3.41 18.17
CA PHE A 195 -10.75 -2.57 18.48
C PHE A 195 -10.05 -2.95 19.80
N GLY A 196 -10.80 -3.08 20.89
CA GLY A 196 -10.24 -3.44 22.20
C GLY A 196 -9.57 -4.83 22.23
N GLN A 197 -10.05 -5.79 21.41
CA GLN A 197 -9.38 -7.09 21.26
C GLN A 197 -7.99 -6.90 20.66
N GLY A 198 -7.86 -6.00 19.67
CA GLY A 198 -6.61 -5.66 19.03
C GLY A 198 -5.62 -5.00 19.98
N GLU A 199 -6.09 -4.03 20.77
CA GLU A 199 -5.25 -3.45 21.82
C GLU A 199 -4.77 -4.51 22.82
N SER A 200 -5.66 -5.42 23.23
CA SER A 200 -5.31 -6.49 24.16
C SER A 200 -4.23 -7.42 23.61
N VAL A 201 -4.12 -7.61 22.29
CA VAL A 201 -3.05 -8.44 21.70
C VAL A 201 -1.69 -7.83 22.02
N LEU A 202 -1.49 -6.53 21.76
CA LEU A 202 -0.19 -5.88 21.98
C LEU A 202 0.03 -5.44 23.44
N LYS A 203 -0.98 -5.51 24.31
CA LYS A 203 -0.80 -5.41 25.77
C LYS A 203 -0.28 -6.71 26.40
N GLU A 204 -0.35 -7.84 25.70
CA GLU A 204 0.22 -9.10 26.18
C GLU A 204 1.74 -9.11 25.97
N PRO A 205 2.56 -9.35 27.02
CA PRO A 205 4.01 -9.28 26.94
C PRO A 205 4.60 -10.11 25.80
N LYS A 206 4.03 -11.30 25.55
CA LYS A 206 4.47 -12.18 24.46
C LYS A 206 4.47 -11.47 23.10
N TYR A 207 3.36 -10.84 22.71
CA TYR A 207 3.25 -10.24 21.38
C TYR A 207 3.96 -8.90 21.31
N GLN A 208 4.00 -8.17 22.43
CA GLN A 208 4.75 -6.93 22.55
C GLN A 208 6.26 -7.19 22.34
N GLU A 209 6.85 -8.09 23.12
CA GLU A 209 8.27 -8.48 23.02
C GLU A 209 8.58 -9.01 21.61
N GLU A 210 7.70 -9.82 21.03
CA GLU A 210 7.87 -10.33 19.67
C GLU A 210 7.90 -9.23 18.59
N LEU A 211 7.12 -8.16 18.77
CA LEU A 211 7.10 -7.01 17.85
C LEU A 211 8.34 -6.14 18.07
N GLU A 212 8.66 -5.79 19.32
CA GLU A 212 9.85 -5.01 19.70
C GLU A 212 11.15 -5.67 19.20
N ASP A 213 11.33 -6.97 19.42
CA ASP A 213 12.49 -7.74 18.94
C ASP A 213 12.68 -7.62 17.42
N ARG A 214 11.58 -7.66 16.66
CA ARG A 214 11.61 -7.54 15.19
C ARG A 214 11.86 -6.10 14.76
N LEU A 215 11.28 -5.13 15.46
CA LEU A 215 11.54 -3.70 15.23
C LEU A 215 13.03 -3.40 15.45
N HIS A 216 13.59 -3.80 16.59
CA HIS A 216 15.00 -3.58 16.93
C HIS A 216 15.90 -4.22 15.87
N PHE A 217 15.63 -5.46 15.47
CA PHE A 217 16.37 -6.12 14.40
C PHE A 217 16.45 -5.30 13.10
N TYR A 218 15.31 -4.81 12.61
CA TYR A 218 15.29 -4.06 11.34
C TYR A 218 15.84 -2.65 11.47
N VAL A 219 15.59 -1.99 12.61
CA VAL A 219 16.06 -0.62 12.85
C VAL A 219 17.57 -0.57 13.04
N GLU A 220 18.15 -1.54 13.77
CA GLU A 220 19.60 -1.64 13.97
C GLU A 220 20.37 -1.91 12.68
N GLU A 221 19.73 -2.54 11.69
CA GLU A 221 20.32 -2.75 10.35
C GLU A 221 20.28 -1.49 9.47
N CYS A 222 19.53 -0.43 9.83
CA CYS A 222 19.42 0.78 9.03
C CYS A 222 20.60 1.74 9.29
N ASP A 223 21.21 2.28 8.22
CA ASP A 223 22.21 3.34 8.35
C ASP A 223 21.54 4.69 8.69
N TYR A 224 20.36 4.96 8.12
CA TYR A 224 19.56 6.16 8.36
C TYR A 224 18.05 5.88 8.29
N LEU A 225 17.50 5.36 9.39
CA LEU A 225 16.05 5.22 9.54
C LEU A 225 15.34 6.58 9.45
N GLN A 226 14.55 6.82 8.41
CA GLN A 226 13.75 8.05 8.27
C GLN A 226 12.35 7.92 8.88
N GLY A 227 11.81 6.72 8.97
CA GLY A 227 10.42 6.54 9.37
C GLY A 227 9.86 5.14 9.21
N PHE A 228 8.57 5.06 9.52
CA PHE A 228 7.77 3.86 9.49
C PHE A 228 6.56 4.06 8.60
N GLN A 229 6.29 3.07 7.76
CA GLN A 229 5.09 2.99 6.96
C GLN A 229 4.17 1.93 7.54
N ILE A 230 2.99 2.30 8.00
CA ILE A 230 2.02 1.34 8.57
C ILE A 230 0.91 1.14 7.56
N LEU A 231 0.65 -0.10 7.15
CA LEU A 231 -0.57 -0.51 6.44
C LEU A 231 -1.42 -1.22 7.48
N CYS A 232 -2.57 -0.66 7.84
CA CYS A 232 -3.38 -1.19 8.94
C CYS A 232 -4.84 -1.30 8.53
N ASP A 233 -5.44 -2.47 8.76
CA ASP A 233 -6.87 -2.67 8.53
C ASP A 233 -7.69 -1.87 9.56
N LEU A 234 -8.58 -1.00 9.08
CA LEU A 234 -9.45 -0.17 9.92
C LEU A 234 -10.84 -0.78 10.16
N HIS A 235 -11.13 -1.92 9.55
CA HIS A 235 -12.48 -2.47 9.49
C HIS A 235 -12.74 -3.53 10.58
N ASP A 236 -11.70 -4.09 11.17
CA ASP A 236 -11.76 -5.15 12.18
C ASP A 236 -10.85 -4.81 13.38
N GLY A 237 -10.57 -5.79 14.24
CA GLY A 237 -9.76 -5.55 15.44
C GLY A 237 -8.29 -5.22 15.16
N PHE A 238 -7.79 -5.35 13.92
CA PHE A 238 -6.46 -4.85 13.59
C PHE A 238 -6.33 -3.33 13.73
N SER A 239 -7.45 -2.60 13.73
CA SER A 239 -7.47 -1.16 14.07
C SER A 239 -6.86 -0.88 15.44
N GLY A 240 -7.11 -1.74 16.44
CA GLY A 240 -6.52 -1.64 17.77
C GLY A 240 -5.07 -2.10 17.83
N VAL A 241 -4.72 -3.13 17.04
CA VAL A 241 -3.31 -3.56 16.86
C VAL A 241 -2.49 -2.42 16.24
N GLY A 242 -3.04 -1.75 15.22
CA GLY A 242 -2.42 -0.60 14.56
C GLY A 242 -2.25 0.59 15.49
N ALA A 243 -3.27 0.90 16.30
CA ALA A 243 -3.19 1.94 17.30
C ALA A 243 -2.03 1.71 18.27
N LYS A 244 -1.95 0.51 18.88
CA LYS A 244 -0.86 0.16 19.81
C LYS A 244 0.50 0.05 19.15
N ALA A 245 0.58 -0.44 17.91
CA ALA A 245 1.83 -0.45 17.16
C ALA A 245 2.32 0.98 16.86
N ALA A 246 1.42 1.90 16.49
CA ALA A 246 1.78 3.29 16.25
C ALA A 246 2.21 4.01 17.55
N GLU A 247 1.55 3.74 18.67
CA GLU A 247 1.94 4.22 20.01
C GLU A 247 3.36 3.76 20.37
N LEU A 248 3.63 2.45 20.27
CA LEU A 248 4.96 1.88 20.51
C LEU A 248 6.04 2.55 19.64
N LEU A 249 5.77 2.73 18.35
CA LEU A 249 6.70 3.38 17.43
C LEU A 249 6.95 4.85 17.79
N GLN A 250 5.92 5.57 18.21
CA GLN A 250 6.04 6.97 18.63
C GLN A 250 6.90 7.10 19.88
N ASP A 251 6.73 6.18 20.84
CA ASP A 251 7.45 6.18 22.11
C ASP A 251 8.92 5.80 21.95
N GLU A 252 9.22 4.70 21.25
CA GLU A 252 10.60 4.22 21.07
C GLU A 252 11.39 5.02 20.02
N TYR A 253 10.72 5.44 18.95
CA TYR A 253 11.36 6.07 17.79
C TYR A 253 10.84 7.49 17.55
N SER A 254 10.71 8.25 18.65
CA SER A 254 10.30 9.65 18.62
C SER A 254 11.10 10.48 17.60
N GLY A 255 10.40 11.36 16.88
CA GLY A 255 10.98 12.21 15.84
C GLY A 255 11.16 11.54 14.47
N ARG A 256 10.88 10.24 14.33
CA ARG A 256 10.79 9.57 13.01
C ARG A 256 9.41 9.80 12.39
N GLY A 257 9.35 9.82 11.05
CA GLY A 257 8.08 10.02 10.34
C GLY A 257 7.25 8.74 10.35
N ILE A 258 6.04 8.77 10.93
CA ILE A 258 5.11 7.64 10.93
C ILE A 258 3.96 7.98 9.98
N ILE A 259 3.89 7.31 8.83
CA ILE A 259 2.80 7.48 7.86
C ILE A 259 1.96 6.21 7.87
N THR A 260 0.69 6.36 8.23
CA THR A 260 -0.26 5.25 8.34
C THR A 260 -1.29 5.28 7.23
N TRP A 261 -1.40 4.17 6.52
CA TRP A 261 -2.37 3.88 5.48
C TRP A 261 -3.45 2.98 6.08
N GLY A 262 -4.59 3.59 6.43
CA GLY A 262 -5.71 2.89 7.04
C GLY A 262 -6.58 2.22 5.99
N LEU A 263 -6.51 0.91 5.86
CA LEU A 263 -7.10 0.17 4.75
C LEU A 263 -8.51 -0.31 5.09
N LEU A 264 -9.44 -0.10 4.16
CA LEU A 264 -10.78 -0.68 4.22
C LEU A 264 -11.06 -1.45 2.92
N PRO A 265 -11.44 -2.74 3.01
CA PRO A 265 -11.78 -3.53 1.83
C PRO A 265 -13.01 -2.98 1.09
N GLY A 266 -13.29 -3.57 -0.07
CA GLY A 266 -14.42 -3.21 -0.93
C GLY A 266 -15.80 -3.32 -0.26
N PRO A 267 -16.88 -3.04 -1.00
CA PRO A 267 -18.18 -2.78 -0.41
C PRO A 267 -18.69 -3.96 0.42
N TYR A 268 -19.13 -3.63 1.63
CA TYR A 268 -19.74 -4.54 2.57
C TYR A 268 -21.25 -4.65 2.33
N HIS A 269 -21.84 -5.78 2.70
CA HIS A 269 -23.24 -6.07 2.43
C HIS A 269 -24.18 -5.33 3.40
N ARG A 270 -25.24 -4.71 2.87
CA ARG A 270 -26.31 -4.10 3.70
C ARG A 270 -26.97 -5.08 4.66
N GLY A 271 -26.94 -6.38 4.37
CA GLY A 271 -27.51 -7.43 5.20
C GLY A 271 -26.72 -7.73 6.49
N GLU A 272 -25.47 -7.28 6.62
CA GLU A 272 -24.59 -7.62 7.74
C GLU A 272 -24.54 -6.50 8.79
N ALA A 273 -25.69 -6.19 9.40
CA ALA A 273 -25.83 -5.04 10.31
C ALA A 273 -24.80 -5.01 11.44
N GLN A 274 -24.57 -6.15 12.11
CA GLN A 274 -23.58 -6.26 13.19
C GLN A 274 -22.15 -5.97 12.70
N ARG A 275 -21.74 -6.61 11.59
CA ARG A 275 -20.41 -6.39 11.00
C ARG A 275 -20.20 -4.93 10.58
N ASN A 276 -21.24 -4.30 10.04
CA ASN A 276 -21.17 -2.90 9.62
C ASN A 276 -21.00 -1.93 10.79
N ILE A 277 -21.56 -2.27 11.96
CA ILE A 277 -21.41 -1.48 13.18
C ILE A 277 -20.04 -1.69 13.81
N TYR A 278 -19.55 -2.93 13.85
CA TYR A 278 -18.16 -3.21 14.26
C TYR A 278 -17.18 -2.48 13.36
N ARG A 279 -17.37 -2.55 12.04
CA ARG A 279 -16.58 -1.80 11.06
C ARG A 279 -16.57 -0.31 11.37
N LEU A 280 -17.74 0.29 11.59
CA LEU A 280 -17.86 1.71 11.90
C LEU A 280 -17.08 2.09 13.18
N LEU A 281 -17.24 1.30 14.25
CA LEU A 281 -16.56 1.53 15.53
C LEU A 281 -15.04 1.38 15.36
N ASN A 282 -14.57 0.29 14.75
CA ASN A 282 -13.15 0.06 14.48
C ASN A 282 -12.54 1.16 13.61
N THR A 283 -13.27 1.63 12.59
CA THR A 283 -12.78 2.70 11.71
C THR A 283 -12.65 4.01 12.48
N ALA A 284 -13.61 4.33 13.34
CA ALA A 284 -13.54 5.54 14.14
C ALA A 284 -12.43 5.49 15.20
N PHE A 285 -12.39 4.44 16.02
CA PHE A 285 -11.32 4.24 17.01
C PHE A 285 -9.95 4.21 16.33
N GLY A 286 -9.80 3.39 15.28
CA GLY A 286 -8.57 3.30 14.50
C GLY A 286 -8.11 4.66 13.98
N LEU A 287 -8.99 5.44 13.33
CA LEU A 287 -8.63 6.76 12.81
C LEU A 287 -8.18 7.73 13.90
N VAL A 288 -8.90 7.80 15.01
CA VAL A 288 -8.60 8.74 16.11
C VAL A 288 -7.27 8.39 16.77
N HIS A 289 -7.10 7.13 17.20
CA HIS A 289 -5.87 6.69 17.86
C HIS A 289 -4.66 6.72 16.92
N LEU A 290 -4.80 6.30 15.66
CA LEU A 290 -3.70 6.40 14.70
C LEU A 290 -3.31 7.86 14.43
N THR A 291 -4.27 8.79 14.46
CA THR A 291 -3.99 10.22 14.29
C THR A 291 -3.22 10.80 15.49
N ALA A 292 -3.47 10.30 16.70
CA ALA A 292 -2.71 10.69 17.88
C ALA A 292 -1.22 10.30 17.74
N HIS A 293 -0.96 9.07 17.30
CA HIS A 293 0.40 8.49 17.32
C HIS A 293 1.18 8.57 15.99
N SER A 294 0.50 8.81 14.87
CA SER A 294 1.15 8.97 13.55
C SER A 294 1.46 10.43 13.23
N SER A 295 2.43 10.65 12.32
CA SER A 295 2.68 11.94 11.70
C SER A 295 1.63 12.28 10.64
N LEU A 296 1.14 11.27 9.92
CA LEU A 296 0.11 11.41 8.89
C LEU A 296 -0.72 10.13 8.81
N VAL A 297 -2.04 10.25 8.63
CA VAL A 297 -2.96 9.13 8.43
C VAL A 297 -3.75 9.32 7.15
N CYS A 298 -3.85 8.30 6.33
CA CYS A 298 -4.65 8.31 5.11
C CYS A 298 -5.55 7.08 5.08
N PRO A 299 -6.87 7.21 5.29
CA PRO A 299 -7.78 6.11 5.02
C PRO A 299 -7.78 5.82 3.52
N LEU A 300 -7.60 4.56 3.14
CA LEU A 300 -7.63 4.06 1.77
C LEU A 300 -8.76 3.05 1.60
N SER A 301 -9.69 3.36 0.70
CA SER A 301 -10.81 2.51 0.35
C SER A 301 -11.31 2.81 -1.06
N LEU A 302 -11.82 1.79 -1.74
CA LEU A 302 -12.61 1.95 -2.95
C LEU A 302 -14.11 2.10 -2.66
N GLY A 303 -14.53 1.98 -1.40
CA GLY A 303 -15.91 2.22 -0.98
C GLY A 303 -16.27 3.70 -1.06
N GLY A 304 -17.54 4.00 -1.31
CA GLY A 304 -18.01 5.39 -1.40
C GLY A 304 -18.07 6.14 -0.06
N SER A 305 -18.11 5.43 1.07
CA SER A 305 -18.29 6.03 2.40
C SER A 305 -17.61 5.24 3.52
N LEU A 306 -17.04 5.96 4.48
CA LEU A 306 -16.56 5.39 5.76
C LEU A 306 -17.71 5.11 6.74
N GLY A 307 -18.86 5.79 6.60
CA GLY A 307 -19.98 5.76 7.54
C GLY A 307 -20.78 4.45 7.55
N LEU A 308 -21.86 4.40 8.31
CA LEU A 308 -22.62 3.16 8.56
C LEU A 308 -23.25 2.55 7.30
N ARG A 309 -23.62 3.40 6.33
CA ARG A 309 -24.35 3.01 5.13
C ARG A 309 -23.40 2.78 3.97
N PRO A 310 -23.42 1.59 3.33
CA PRO A 310 -22.58 1.35 2.17
C PRO A 310 -23.08 2.17 0.98
N GLU A 311 -22.12 2.86 0.39
CA GLU A 311 -22.23 3.58 -0.86
C GLU A 311 -21.54 2.78 -1.99
N PRO A 312 -21.96 2.98 -3.25
CA PRO A 312 -21.36 2.26 -4.37
C PRO A 312 -19.84 2.50 -4.43
N PRO A 313 -19.07 1.50 -4.89
CA PRO A 313 -17.63 1.65 -5.04
C PRO A 313 -17.29 2.66 -6.14
N VAL A 314 -16.11 3.25 -6.06
CA VAL A 314 -15.63 4.25 -7.02
C VAL A 314 -15.37 3.63 -8.39
N SER A 315 -15.71 4.33 -9.47
CA SER A 315 -15.48 3.85 -10.84
C SER A 315 -14.26 4.53 -11.46
N PHE A 316 -13.39 3.76 -12.11
CA PHE A 316 -12.30 4.29 -12.92
C PHE A 316 -12.68 4.22 -14.41
N PRO A 317 -12.37 5.24 -15.23
CA PRO A 317 -12.73 5.24 -16.65
C PRO A 317 -12.11 4.08 -17.46
N TYR A 318 -10.94 3.59 -17.04
CA TYR A 318 -10.12 2.64 -17.81
C TYR A 318 -9.89 1.30 -17.08
N LEU A 319 -10.52 1.09 -15.93
CA LEU A 319 -10.41 -0.16 -15.17
C LEU A 319 -11.76 -0.86 -15.08
N HIS A 320 -11.77 -2.16 -15.33
CA HIS A 320 -12.87 -3.06 -14.99
C HIS A 320 -12.40 -3.95 -13.86
N TYR A 321 -12.98 -3.73 -12.69
CA TYR A 321 -12.61 -4.46 -11.49
C TYR A 321 -13.86 -4.88 -10.72
N ASP A 322 -13.79 -6.01 -10.04
CA ASP A 322 -14.83 -6.47 -9.14
C ASP A 322 -14.51 -5.97 -7.72
N ALA A 323 -15.31 -5.02 -7.24
CA ALA A 323 -15.11 -4.45 -5.91
C ALA A 323 -15.33 -5.48 -4.78
N THR A 324 -16.02 -6.60 -5.05
CA THR A 324 -16.21 -7.66 -4.05
C THR A 324 -14.96 -8.51 -3.84
N LEU A 325 -13.98 -8.43 -4.74
CA LEU A 325 -12.73 -9.18 -4.66
C LEU A 325 -11.63 -8.35 -3.99
N PRO A 326 -11.11 -8.78 -2.82
CA PRO A 326 -9.97 -8.13 -2.17
C PRO A 326 -8.76 -8.01 -3.09
N PHE A 327 -8.51 -9.04 -3.91
CA PHE A 327 -7.45 -9.07 -4.92
C PHE A 327 -7.52 -7.90 -5.91
N HIS A 328 -8.71 -7.51 -6.36
CA HIS A 328 -8.87 -6.40 -7.30
C HIS A 328 -8.72 -5.05 -6.60
N CYS A 329 -9.40 -4.89 -5.47
CA CYS A 329 -9.38 -3.64 -4.71
C CYS A 329 -7.96 -3.31 -4.25
N SER A 330 -7.28 -4.31 -3.68
CA SER A 330 -5.93 -4.15 -3.16
C SER A 330 -4.91 -3.82 -4.25
N ALA A 331 -5.04 -4.35 -5.46
CA ALA A 331 -4.19 -4.01 -6.59
C ALA A 331 -4.28 -2.53 -7.01
N ILE A 332 -5.48 -1.94 -6.95
CA ILE A 332 -5.69 -0.52 -7.24
C ILE A 332 -5.10 0.34 -6.12
N LEU A 333 -5.39 0.01 -4.86
CA LEU A 333 -4.84 0.72 -3.71
C LEU A 333 -3.31 0.64 -3.67
N ALA A 334 -2.71 -0.51 -3.96
CA ALA A 334 -1.27 -0.69 -4.04
C ALA A 334 -0.63 0.14 -5.16
N THR A 335 -1.26 0.23 -6.34
CA THR A 335 -0.80 1.09 -7.44
C THR A 335 -0.80 2.58 -7.05
N ALA A 336 -1.87 3.02 -6.39
CA ALA A 336 -1.95 4.39 -5.88
C ALA A 336 -0.89 4.62 -4.79
N LEU A 337 -0.77 3.69 -3.83
CA LEU A 337 0.20 3.71 -2.74
C LEU A 337 1.64 3.78 -3.27
N ASP A 338 2.00 2.95 -4.26
CA ASP A 338 3.31 3.04 -4.92
C ASP A 338 3.54 4.44 -5.48
N THR A 339 2.55 5.06 -6.09
CA THR A 339 2.73 6.39 -6.69
C THR A 339 2.84 7.50 -5.64
N VAL A 340 1.96 7.54 -4.64
CA VAL A 340 1.95 8.62 -3.63
C VAL A 340 3.13 8.56 -2.65
N THR A 341 3.76 7.40 -2.52
CA THR A 341 4.94 7.19 -1.65
C THR A 341 6.27 7.49 -2.34
N VAL A 342 6.26 7.85 -3.64
CA VAL A 342 7.47 8.21 -4.40
C VAL A 342 8.34 9.27 -3.71
N PRO A 343 7.82 10.38 -3.14
CA PRO A 343 8.66 11.50 -2.69
C PRO A 343 9.77 11.11 -1.70
N TYR A 344 9.49 10.17 -0.78
CA TYR A 344 10.48 9.70 0.19
C TYR A 344 11.34 8.53 -0.29
N ARG A 345 11.11 8.06 -1.51
CA ARG A 345 11.83 6.96 -2.16
C ARG A 345 12.69 7.40 -3.35
N LEU A 346 12.75 8.70 -3.66
CA LEU A 346 13.58 9.23 -4.75
C LEU A 346 15.08 9.04 -4.49
N CYS A 347 15.84 8.70 -5.52
CA CYS A 347 17.31 8.68 -5.48
C CYS A 347 17.90 10.09 -5.33
N SER A 348 17.29 11.08 -5.99
CA SER A 348 17.75 12.47 -6.03
C SER A 348 16.72 13.38 -5.39
N SER A 349 17.17 14.28 -4.51
CA SER A 349 16.31 15.22 -3.77
C SER A 349 15.09 14.58 -3.07
N PRO A 350 15.26 13.49 -2.30
CA PRO A 350 14.14 12.87 -1.58
C PRO A 350 13.55 13.79 -0.52
N VAL A 351 12.23 13.80 -0.44
CA VAL A 351 11.43 14.44 0.61
C VAL A 351 11.30 13.46 1.76
N SER A 352 11.85 13.76 2.95
CA SER A 352 11.73 12.83 4.09
C SER A 352 10.27 12.61 4.48
N MET A 353 9.97 11.46 5.09
CA MET A 353 8.61 11.16 5.59
C MET A 353 8.10 12.24 6.56
N VAL A 354 8.95 12.75 7.45
CA VAL A 354 8.62 13.85 8.37
C VAL A 354 8.24 15.11 7.59
N HIS A 355 9.05 15.51 6.61
CA HIS A 355 8.77 16.73 5.84
C HIS A 355 7.49 16.62 5.00
N LEU A 356 7.24 15.44 4.39
CA LEU A 356 6.00 15.16 3.67
C LEU A 356 4.79 15.24 4.60
N ALA A 357 4.89 14.67 5.80
CA ALA A 357 3.84 14.71 6.81
C ALA A 357 3.60 16.13 7.32
N ASP A 358 4.64 16.89 7.68
CA ASP A 358 4.53 18.27 8.19
C ASP A 358 3.87 19.21 7.17
N MET A 359 4.20 19.03 5.88
CA MET A 359 3.60 19.80 4.79
C MET A 359 2.09 19.56 4.69
N LEU A 360 1.65 18.32 4.85
CA LEU A 360 0.24 17.94 4.71
C LEU A 360 -0.58 18.09 6.00
N SER A 361 0.06 18.03 7.17
CA SER A 361 -0.59 17.95 8.49
C SER A 361 -0.77 19.29 9.23
N PHE A 362 -0.64 20.41 8.51
CA PHE A 362 -0.66 21.75 9.08
C PHE A 362 -1.86 22.05 10.00
N CYS A 363 -1.61 22.65 11.18
CA CYS A 363 -2.61 22.96 12.21
C CYS A 363 -3.44 21.75 12.66
N GLY A 364 -2.79 20.61 12.91
CA GLY A 364 -3.44 19.40 13.43
C GLY A 364 -4.20 18.58 12.39
N LYS A 365 -4.13 18.95 11.10
CA LYS A 365 -4.81 18.26 9.99
C LYS A 365 -4.07 16.99 9.56
N LYS A 366 -3.83 16.08 10.49
CA LYS A 366 -3.03 14.86 10.28
C LYS A 366 -3.69 13.80 9.39
N VAL A 367 -5.01 13.85 9.17
CA VAL A 367 -5.70 13.02 8.19
C VAL A 367 -5.61 13.64 6.79
N VAL A 368 -5.31 12.83 5.79
CA VAL A 368 -5.32 13.24 4.37
C VAL A 368 -6.19 12.31 3.54
N THR A 369 -6.55 12.78 2.36
CA THR A 369 -7.24 12.00 1.34
C THR A 369 -6.26 11.61 0.24
N ALA A 370 -6.42 10.43 -0.33
CA ALA A 370 -5.73 10.00 -1.53
C ALA A 370 -6.66 10.05 -2.74
N GLY A 371 -6.10 10.32 -3.90
CA GLY A 371 -6.77 10.21 -5.18
C GLY A 371 -5.80 9.74 -6.26
N ALA A 372 -6.31 9.07 -7.29
CA ALA A 372 -5.47 8.62 -8.40
C ALA A 372 -6.21 8.57 -9.74
N ILE A 373 -5.44 8.65 -10.82
CA ILE A 373 -5.85 8.32 -12.19
C ILE A 373 -5.02 7.13 -12.64
N ILE A 374 -5.71 6.02 -12.92
CA ILE A 374 -5.09 4.73 -13.20
C ILE A 374 -5.74 4.11 -14.46
N PRO A 375 -4.99 3.96 -15.56
CA PRO A 375 -3.80 4.75 -15.92
C PRO A 375 -4.12 6.22 -16.19
N PHE A 376 -3.10 7.07 -16.17
CA PHE A 376 -3.21 8.45 -16.66
C PHE A 376 -3.45 8.48 -18.18
N PRO A 377 -4.47 9.21 -18.68
CA PRO A 377 -4.80 9.24 -20.10
C PRO A 377 -3.87 10.17 -20.87
N LEU A 378 -2.94 9.58 -21.61
CA LEU A 378 -2.14 10.27 -22.62
C LEU A 378 -2.42 9.63 -23.98
N ALA A 379 -3.18 10.32 -24.83
CA ALA A 379 -3.50 9.82 -26.16
C ALA A 379 -2.28 9.91 -27.10
N PRO A 380 -2.17 9.03 -28.10
CA PRO A 380 -1.07 9.08 -29.07
C PRO A 380 -0.96 10.46 -29.75
N GLY A 381 0.22 11.07 -29.68
CA GLY A 381 0.50 12.37 -30.28
C GLY A 381 0.15 13.59 -29.43
N GLN A 382 -0.47 13.40 -28.25
CA GLN A 382 -0.70 14.48 -27.30
C GLN A 382 0.52 14.72 -26.41
N SER A 383 0.70 15.98 -26.00
CA SER A 383 1.64 16.38 -24.96
C SER A 383 0.96 16.42 -23.59
N LEU A 384 1.75 16.46 -22.52
CA LEU A 384 1.26 16.56 -21.16
C LEU A 384 0.34 17.79 -20.94
N PRO A 385 0.65 19.00 -21.43
CA PRO A 385 -0.29 20.12 -21.42
C PRO A 385 -1.63 19.83 -22.08
N ASP A 386 -1.64 19.10 -23.21
CA ASP A 386 -2.88 18.75 -23.93
C ASP A 386 -3.76 17.82 -23.08
N SER A 387 -3.16 16.81 -22.44
CA SER A 387 -3.87 15.90 -21.53
C SER A 387 -4.38 16.62 -20.29
N LEU A 388 -3.56 17.48 -19.67
CA LEU A 388 -3.95 18.20 -18.45
C LEU A 388 -5.09 19.20 -18.71
N MET A 389 -5.11 19.86 -19.86
CA MET A 389 -6.19 20.78 -20.24
C MET A 389 -7.53 20.09 -20.46
N GLN A 390 -7.54 18.78 -20.81
CA GLN A 390 -8.79 18.03 -21.00
C GLN A 390 -9.58 17.82 -19.70
N PHE A 391 -8.92 17.85 -18.54
CA PHE A 391 -9.61 17.76 -17.25
C PHE A 391 -10.42 19.02 -16.91
N GLY A 392 -10.15 20.15 -17.58
CA GLY A 392 -10.83 21.42 -17.31
C GLY A 392 -10.61 21.89 -15.87
N GLY A 393 -11.67 22.39 -15.22
CA GLY A 393 -11.63 22.89 -13.84
C GLY A 393 -12.12 21.88 -12.78
N ALA A 394 -12.38 20.63 -13.17
CA ALA A 394 -12.77 19.57 -12.22
C ALA A 394 -11.51 18.92 -11.62
N THR A 395 -11.63 18.40 -10.40
CA THR A 395 -10.60 17.54 -9.82
C THR A 395 -10.43 16.31 -10.72
N PRO A 396 -9.21 16.02 -11.20
CA PRO A 396 -9.02 14.95 -12.18
C PRO A 396 -8.99 13.57 -11.50
N TRP A 397 -9.03 13.52 -10.17
CA TRP A 397 -8.75 12.34 -9.37
C TRP A 397 -9.98 11.47 -9.16
N THR A 398 -9.80 10.15 -9.22
CA THR A 398 -10.77 9.24 -8.58
C THR A 398 -10.43 9.16 -7.09
N PRO A 399 -11.38 9.46 -6.17
CA PRO A 399 -11.10 9.46 -4.74
C PRO A 399 -10.85 8.04 -4.22
N LEU A 400 -9.87 7.91 -3.33
CA LEU A 400 -9.44 6.63 -2.75
C LEU A 400 -9.56 6.61 -1.22
N SER A 401 -10.27 7.57 -0.62
CA SER A 401 -10.40 7.71 0.85
C SER A 401 -11.85 7.74 1.34
N ALA A 402 -12.81 7.34 0.50
CA ALA A 402 -14.23 7.32 0.85
C ALA A 402 -14.78 8.65 1.42
N CYS A 403 -14.17 9.77 1.03
CA CYS A 403 -14.56 11.12 1.45
C CYS A 403 -15.46 11.83 0.44
N GLY A 404 -15.69 11.20 -0.73
CA GLY A 404 -16.26 11.85 -1.89
C GLY A 404 -15.45 13.08 -2.33
N GLU A 405 -15.97 13.81 -3.31
CA GLU A 405 -15.44 15.12 -3.68
C GLU A 405 -16.63 16.07 -3.94
N PRO A 406 -17.15 16.73 -2.89
CA PRO A 406 -18.14 17.78 -3.07
C PRO A 406 -17.57 18.89 -3.96
N SER A 407 -18.38 19.44 -4.86
CA SER A 407 -18.01 20.64 -5.60
C SER A 407 -17.70 21.79 -4.61
N GLY A 408 -16.57 22.47 -4.78
CA GLY A 408 -16.16 23.58 -3.91
C GLY A 408 -15.30 23.20 -2.69
N THR A 409 -14.73 21.99 -2.65
CA THR A 409 -13.75 21.62 -1.63
C THR A 409 -12.50 22.50 -1.71
N ARG A 410 -12.17 23.16 -0.60
CA ARG A 410 -10.90 23.85 -0.42
C ARG A 410 -9.81 22.86 -0.07
N CYS A 411 -8.77 22.79 -0.89
CA CYS A 411 -7.52 22.10 -0.57
C CYS A 411 -6.63 23.04 0.27
N PHE A 412 -5.95 22.51 1.29
CA PHE A 412 -5.04 23.26 2.15
C PHE A 412 -3.58 23.01 1.76
N ALA A 413 -3.26 21.75 1.48
CA ALA A 413 -1.94 21.30 1.06
C ALA A 413 -2.07 20.02 0.24
N GLN A 414 -1.18 19.83 -0.74
CA GLN A 414 -1.18 18.62 -1.58
C GLN A 414 0.23 18.15 -1.96
N SER A 415 0.38 16.84 -2.08
CA SER A 415 1.55 16.18 -2.68
C SER A 415 1.09 15.38 -3.89
N VAL A 416 1.60 15.73 -5.06
CA VAL A 416 1.15 15.17 -6.34
C VAL A 416 2.32 14.53 -7.07
N VAL A 417 2.09 13.32 -7.59
CA VAL A 417 3.09 12.56 -8.33
C VAL A 417 2.48 12.10 -9.65
N LEU A 418 3.06 12.54 -10.77
CA LEU A 418 2.80 11.99 -12.09
C LEU A 418 4.00 11.16 -12.51
N ARG A 419 3.78 9.92 -12.95
CA ARG A 419 4.87 9.04 -13.38
C ARG A 419 4.52 8.23 -14.61
N GLY A 420 5.54 7.82 -15.35
CA GLY A 420 5.41 6.94 -16.52
C GLY A 420 5.11 7.66 -17.83
N ILE A 421 5.36 8.97 -17.90
CA ILE A 421 5.19 9.75 -19.13
C ILE A 421 6.53 9.90 -19.83
N ASP A 422 6.59 9.54 -21.11
CA ASP A 422 7.79 9.69 -21.93
C ASP A 422 8.23 11.17 -22.00
N ARG A 423 9.54 11.40 -21.91
CA ARG A 423 10.14 12.74 -21.92
C ARG A 423 9.75 13.54 -23.18
N ALA A 424 9.58 12.88 -24.32
CA ALA A 424 9.18 13.53 -25.57
C ALA A 424 7.77 14.12 -25.53
N CYS A 425 6.92 13.63 -24.61
CA CYS A 425 5.55 14.11 -24.40
C CYS A 425 5.45 15.15 -23.29
N HIS A 426 6.52 15.44 -22.54
CA HIS A 426 6.46 16.35 -21.38
C HIS A 426 6.08 17.77 -21.79
N THR A 427 6.60 18.26 -22.92
CA THR A 427 6.37 19.62 -23.40
C THR A 427 5.73 19.62 -24.78
N SER A 428 5.10 20.73 -25.14
CA SER A 428 4.51 20.89 -26.46
C SER A 428 5.59 21.21 -27.49
N GLN A 429 5.60 20.48 -28.61
CA GLN A 429 6.52 20.73 -29.74
C GLN A 429 5.95 21.78 -30.69
N LEU A 430 5.64 22.97 -30.15
CA LEU A 430 5.12 24.07 -30.96
C LEU A 430 6.18 24.57 -31.95
N THR A 431 5.75 24.83 -33.19
CA THR A 431 6.63 25.46 -34.18
C THR A 431 7.05 26.86 -33.71
N PRO A 432 8.32 27.25 -33.87
CA PRO A 432 8.79 28.58 -33.47
C PRO A 432 7.93 29.70 -34.06
N GLY A 433 7.42 30.59 -33.21
CA GLY A 433 6.54 31.69 -33.58
C GLY A 433 5.04 31.42 -33.43
N THR A 434 4.64 30.16 -33.19
CA THR A 434 3.24 29.83 -32.85
C THR A 434 2.96 30.24 -31.40
N PRO A 435 1.92 31.05 -31.14
CA PRO A 435 1.58 31.44 -29.78
C PRO A 435 1.11 30.21 -28.97
N PRO A 436 1.56 30.06 -27.70
CA PRO A 436 1.15 28.92 -26.88
C PRO A 436 -0.35 29.00 -26.57
N PRO A 437 -1.12 27.91 -26.76
CA PRO A 437 -2.57 27.92 -26.57
C PRO A 437 -2.99 28.07 -25.10
N SER A 438 -2.09 27.75 -24.15
CA SER A 438 -2.30 28.03 -22.74
C SER A 438 -0.97 28.31 -22.06
N ALA A 439 -1.02 28.82 -20.82
CA ALA A 439 0.18 29.09 -20.06
C ALA A 439 1.00 27.80 -19.74
N LEU A 440 0.36 26.62 -19.73
CA LEU A 440 1.07 25.34 -19.62
C LEU A 440 1.91 25.03 -20.87
N HIS A 441 1.46 25.48 -22.04
CA HIS A 441 2.21 25.27 -23.28
C HIS A 441 3.40 26.24 -23.42
N ALA A 442 3.48 27.25 -22.54
CA ALA A 442 4.60 28.19 -22.49
C ALA A 442 5.75 27.68 -21.60
N CYS A 443 5.52 26.67 -20.76
CA CYS A 443 6.55 26.07 -19.91
C CYS A 443 7.62 25.35 -20.72
N THR A 444 8.82 25.23 -20.14
CA THR A 444 9.98 24.62 -20.82
C THR A 444 10.30 23.21 -20.34
N THR A 445 9.77 22.81 -19.18
CA THR A 445 9.97 21.48 -18.58
C THR A 445 8.65 20.86 -18.15
N GLY A 446 8.59 19.53 -18.05
CA GLY A 446 7.39 18.83 -17.59
C GLY A 446 7.07 19.11 -16.11
N GLU A 447 8.11 19.34 -15.30
CA GLU A 447 7.99 19.72 -13.90
C GLU A 447 7.35 21.10 -13.75
N GLU A 448 7.74 22.08 -14.57
CA GLU A 448 7.11 23.41 -14.63
C GLU A 448 5.63 23.29 -15.05
N ILE A 449 5.32 22.43 -16.02
CA ILE A 449 3.95 22.20 -16.49
C ILE A 449 3.07 21.67 -15.37
N LEU A 450 3.56 20.65 -14.66
CA LEU A 450 2.82 20.05 -13.56
C LEU A 450 2.63 21.06 -12.41
N ALA A 451 3.69 21.76 -12.01
CA ALA A 451 3.61 22.79 -10.97
C ALA A 451 2.63 23.92 -11.35
N GLN A 452 2.69 24.39 -12.59
CA GLN A 452 1.82 25.46 -13.08
C GLN A 452 0.37 25.00 -13.22
N TYR A 453 0.13 23.74 -13.61
CA TYR A 453 -1.21 23.15 -13.63
C TYR A 453 -1.82 23.14 -12.22
N LEU A 454 -1.07 22.68 -11.22
CA LEU A 454 -1.54 22.66 -9.84
C LEU A 454 -1.82 24.07 -9.31
N GLN A 455 -0.96 25.03 -9.65
CA GLN A 455 -1.14 26.44 -9.29
C GLN A 455 -2.41 27.05 -9.92
N GLN A 456 -2.75 26.66 -11.16
CA GLN A 456 -3.98 27.09 -11.83
C GLN A 456 -5.23 26.47 -11.23
N GLN A 457 -5.17 25.17 -10.87
CA GLN A 457 -6.31 24.46 -10.29
C GLN A 457 -6.62 24.94 -8.86
N GLN A 458 -5.58 25.19 -8.05
CA GLN A 458 -5.72 25.54 -6.65
C GLN A 458 -4.77 26.69 -6.25
N PRO A 459 -5.11 27.95 -6.60
CA PRO A 459 -4.30 29.11 -6.25
C PRO A 459 -4.16 29.26 -4.72
N GLY A 460 -2.93 29.34 -4.23
CA GLY A 460 -2.62 29.54 -2.80
C GLY A 460 -2.45 28.26 -1.99
N VAL A 461 -2.56 27.08 -2.60
CA VAL A 461 -2.31 25.79 -1.93
C VAL A 461 -0.83 25.45 -1.94
N MET A 462 -0.31 25.06 -0.77
CA MET A 462 1.05 24.52 -0.67
C MET A 462 1.10 23.19 -1.41
N SER A 463 1.86 23.14 -2.51
CA SER A 463 1.90 21.99 -3.41
C SER A 463 3.33 21.46 -3.54
N SER A 464 3.50 20.16 -3.31
CA SER A 464 4.67 19.42 -3.77
C SER A 464 4.29 18.65 -5.04
N SER A 465 5.13 18.71 -6.07
CA SER A 465 4.88 18.06 -7.35
C SER A 465 6.10 17.32 -7.86
N HIS A 466 5.94 16.06 -8.24
CA HIS A 466 7.00 15.25 -8.82
C HIS A 466 6.55 14.65 -10.15
N LEU A 467 7.39 14.77 -11.18
CA LEU A 467 7.21 14.14 -12.48
C LEU A 467 8.33 13.12 -12.70
N LEU A 468 7.96 11.85 -12.94
CA LEU A 468 8.92 10.77 -13.14
C LEU A 468 8.74 10.12 -14.52
N LEU A 469 9.85 9.71 -15.13
CA LEU A 469 9.85 8.88 -16.34
C LEU A 469 9.45 7.43 -16.03
N THR A 470 9.83 6.94 -14.86
CA THR A 470 9.65 5.55 -14.43
C THR A 470 8.16 5.24 -14.24
N PRO A 471 7.55 4.34 -15.05
CA PRO A 471 6.13 4.00 -14.91
C PRO A 471 5.88 3.11 -13.70
N CYS A 472 4.61 2.92 -13.32
CA CYS A 472 4.22 1.91 -12.34
C CYS A 472 4.16 0.54 -13.03
N ARG A 473 4.83 -0.48 -12.48
CA ARG A 473 4.84 -1.84 -13.06
C ARG A 473 3.60 -2.60 -12.61
N VAL A 474 2.95 -3.28 -13.55
CA VAL A 474 1.73 -4.08 -13.33
C VAL A 474 1.90 -5.47 -13.93
N ALA A 475 3.08 -6.07 -13.71
CA ALA A 475 3.40 -7.40 -14.17
C ALA A 475 2.60 -8.48 -13.41
N PRO A 476 2.34 -9.66 -14.02
CA PRO A 476 1.71 -10.78 -13.33
C PRO A 476 2.39 -11.09 -11.97
N PRO A 477 1.59 -11.41 -10.93
CA PRO A 477 0.16 -11.71 -10.95
C PRO A 477 -0.73 -10.48 -10.72
N TYR A 478 -0.38 -9.28 -11.21
CA TYR A 478 -1.32 -8.16 -11.21
C TYR A 478 -2.61 -8.52 -11.98
N PRO A 479 -3.81 -8.23 -11.43
CA PRO A 479 -5.07 -8.57 -12.08
C PRO A 479 -5.24 -7.88 -13.44
N HIS A 480 -5.93 -8.54 -14.37
CA HIS A 480 -6.18 -8.00 -15.70
C HIS A 480 -7.33 -6.98 -15.70
N LEU A 481 -7.09 -5.79 -15.13
CA LEU A 481 -8.12 -4.76 -14.95
C LEU A 481 -8.29 -3.83 -16.14
N PHE A 482 -7.32 -3.76 -17.05
CA PHE A 482 -7.26 -2.72 -18.10
C PHE A 482 -8.05 -3.12 -19.36
N SER A 483 -8.98 -2.30 -19.82
CA SER A 483 -9.78 -2.56 -21.03
C SER A 483 -9.25 -1.96 -22.33
N SER A 484 -8.45 -0.90 -22.27
CA SER A 484 -8.07 -0.10 -23.45
C SER A 484 -6.65 0.45 -23.38
N CYS A 485 -5.70 -0.37 -22.93
CA CYS A 485 -4.30 0.03 -22.76
C CYS A 485 -3.38 -0.73 -23.72
N SER A 486 -2.49 0.00 -24.38
CA SER A 486 -1.35 -0.58 -25.10
C SER A 486 -0.38 -1.27 -24.12
N PRO A 487 0.59 -2.09 -24.59
CA PRO A 487 1.60 -2.71 -23.73
C PRO A 487 2.39 -1.73 -22.82
N PRO A 488 2.80 -0.52 -23.29
CA PRO A 488 3.40 0.50 -22.41
C PRO A 488 2.36 1.23 -21.52
N GLY A 489 1.10 0.76 -21.47
CA GLY A 489 0.06 1.31 -20.62
C GLY A 489 -0.62 2.57 -21.13
N MET A 490 -0.30 3.02 -22.34
CA MET A 490 -0.94 4.19 -22.95
C MET A 490 -2.37 3.85 -23.32
N VAL A 491 -3.29 4.75 -22.99
CA VAL A 491 -4.72 4.63 -23.34
C VAL A 491 -4.87 4.72 -24.86
N LEU A 492 -5.55 3.73 -25.44
CA LEU A 492 -5.89 3.67 -26.86
C LEU A 492 -7.38 3.91 -27.03
N ASP A 493 -7.79 4.60 -28.10
CA ASP A 493 -9.21 4.76 -28.48
C ASP A 493 -9.88 3.44 -28.96
N GLY A 494 -9.22 2.29 -28.81
CA GLY A 494 -9.70 1.00 -29.28
C GLY A 494 -9.20 -0.19 -28.46
N SER A 495 -9.89 -1.32 -28.59
CA SER A 495 -9.61 -2.56 -27.85
C SER A 495 -8.24 -3.14 -28.23
N PRO A 496 -7.27 -3.28 -27.30
CA PRO A 496 -6.02 -3.97 -27.55
C PRO A 496 -6.30 -5.46 -27.75
N LYS A 497 -5.84 -6.02 -28.88
CA LYS A 497 -5.87 -7.48 -29.09
C LYS A 497 -4.70 -8.12 -28.35
N GLY A 498 -4.94 -8.55 -27.10
CA GLY A 498 -4.24 -9.68 -26.48
C GLY A 498 -2.82 -9.49 -25.94
N ALA A 499 -2.31 -8.25 -25.83
CA ALA A 499 -1.03 -7.99 -25.16
C ALA A 499 -1.27 -7.57 -23.70
N ALA A 500 -0.61 -8.25 -22.75
CA ALA A 500 -0.69 -7.91 -21.34
C ALA A 500 -0.01 -6.55 -21.07
N VAL A 501 -0.70 -5.68 -20.35
CA VAL A 501 -0.15 -4.40 -19.89
C VAL A 501 0.93 -4.70 -18.85
N GLU A 502 2.16 -4.25 -19.06
CA GLU A 502 3.28 -4.51 -18.13
C GLU A 502 3.60 -3.32 -17.23
N SER A 503 3.29 -2.12 -17.71
CA SER A 503 3.53 -0.88 -16.99
C SER A 503 2.51 0.16 -17.40
N ILE A 504 2.18 1.08 -16.51
CA ILE A 504 1.20 2.13 -16.73
C ILE A 504 1.70 3.48 -16.21
N PRO A 505 1.29 4.59 -16.85
CA PRO A 505 1.42 5.90 -16.25
C PRO A 505 0.37 6.04 -15.14
N VAL A 506 0.76 6.63 -14.02
CA VAL A 506 -0.13 6.85 -12.88
C VAL A 506 0.01 8.30 -12.43
N PHE A 507 -1.12 8.92 -12.17
CA PHE A 507 -1.17 10.21 -11.52
C PHE A 507 -1.77 9.97 -10.14
N GLY A 508 -1.07 10.31 -9.07
CA GLY A 508 -1.54 10.14 -7.70
C GLY A 508 -1.40 11.42 -6.89
N ALA A 509 -2.30 11.62 -5.93
CA ALA A 509 -2.29 12.78 -5.04
C ALA A 509 -2.62 12.40 -3.60
N LEU A 510 -1.97 13.10 -2.67
CA LEU A 510 -2.37 13.22 -1.27
C LEU A 510 -2.81 14.65 -1.01
N CYS A 511 -3.99 14.83 -0.44
CA CYS A 511 -4.59 16.14 -0.24
C CYS A 511 -5.10 16.28 1.20
N SER A 512 -4.67 17.33 1.89
CA SER A 512 -5.32 17.84 3.09
C SER A 512 -6.40 18.82 2.65
N SER A 513 -7.68 18.49 2.84
CA SER A 513 -8.78 19.29 2.31
C SER A 513 -10.00 19.33 3.23
N SER A 514 -10.84 20.33 3.02
CA SER A 514 -12.09 20.53 3.76
C SER A 514 -13.12 19.41 3.56
N SER A 515 -12.98 18.50 2.58
CA SER A 515 -13.86 17.34 2.45
C SER A 515 -13.81 16.44 3.69
N LEU A 516 -12.66 16.38 4.36
CA LEU A 516 -12.47 15.62 5.59
C LEU A 516 -13.35 16.12 6.74
N HIS A 517 -13.70 17.40 6.77
CA HIS A 517 -14.65 17.92 7.76
C HIS A 517 -15.98 17.17 7.66
N GLN A 518 -16.54 17.08 6.45
CA GLN A 518 -17.83 16.44 6.21
C GLN A 518 -17.78 14.94 6.47
N THR A 519 -16.69 14.28 6.06
CA THR A 519 -16.51 12.83 6.27
C THR A 519 -16.39 12.48 7.75
N LEU A 520 -15.54 13.18 8.50
CA LEU A 520 -15.33 12.93 9.92
C LEU A 520 -16.58 13.29 10.74
N GLU A 521 -17.27 14.37 10.38
CA GLU A 521 -18.54 14.75 11.00
C GLU A 521 -19.64 13.72 10.67
N ALA A 522 -19.67 13.16 9.45
CA ALA A 522 -20.58 12.08 9.09
C ALA A 522 -20.32 10.82 9.93
N LEU A 523 -19.05 10.47 10.13
CA LEU A 523 -18.65 9.36 10.99
C LEU A 523 -19.12 9.59 12.44
N ALA A 524 -18.88 10.78 12.99
CA ALA A 524 -19.35 11.16 14.33
C ALA A 524 -20.89 11.11 14.44
N ARG A 525 -21.62 11.61 13.44
CA ARG A 525 -23.09 11.55 13.38
C ARG A 525 -23.63 10.12 13.29
N ASP A 526 -22.90 9.20 12.66
CA ASP A 526 -23.33 7.81 12.59
C ASP A 526 -23.09 7.08 13.93
N LEU A 527 -22.00 7.40 14.62
CA LEU A 527 -21.73 6.90 15.98
C LEU A 527 -22.80 7.36 16.98
N THR A 528 -23.27 8.61 16.93
CA THR A 528 -24.31 9.11 17.85
C THR A 528 -25.68 8.43 17.65
N LYS A 529 -25.91 7.78 16.51
CA LYS A 529 -27.14 7.01 16.24
C LYS A 529 -27.10 5.60 16.83
N LEU A 530 -25.95 5.13 17.29
CA LEU A 530 -25.79 3.79 17.84
C LEU A 530 -26.28 3.74 19.30
N ASP A 531 -27.15 2.77 19.60
CA ASP A 531 -27.46 2.39 20.97
C ASP A 531 -26.41 1.40 21.47
N LEU A 532 -25.36 1.91 22.12
CA LEU A 532 -24.21 1.11 22.58
C LEU A 532 -24.61 -0.05 23.52
N ARG A 533 -25.74 0.07 24.22
CA ARG A 533 -26.26 -1.01 25.10
C ARG A 533 -26.61 -2.28 24.33
N ARG A 534 -26.87 -2.16 23.03
CA ARG A 534 -27.15 -3.31 22.14
C ARG A 534 -25.89 -4.00 21.64
N TRP A 535 -24.73 -3.39 21.84
CA TRP A 535 -23.44 -3.87 21.31
C TRP A 535 -22.50 -4.27 22.44
N ALA A 536 -23.05 -4.88 23.49
CA ALA A 536 -22.30 -5.34 24.67
C ALA A 536 -21.08 -6.20 24.28
N SER A 537 -21.19 -7.06 23.25
CA SER A 537 -20.07 -7.87 22.77
C SER A 537 -18.89 -7.08 22.21
N PHE A 538 -19.10 -5.86 21.71
CA PHE A 538 -18.01 -4.96 21.30
C PHE A 538 -17.39 -4.29 22.52
N MET A 539 -18.21 -3.94 23.51
CA MET A 539 -17.76 -3.29 24.74
C MET A 539 -16.98 -4.26 25.64
N ASP A 540 -17.48 -5.49 25.78
CA ASP A 540 -16.84 -6.59 26.52
C ASP A 540 -15.46 -6.98 25.96
N ALA A 541 -15.12 -6.50 24.76
CA ALA A 541 -13.81 -6.62 24.15
C ALA A 541 -12.78 -5.59 24.67
N GLY A 542 -13.09 -4.85 25.74
CA GLY A 542 -12.17 -3.92 26.38
C GLY A 542 -12.38 -2.46 25.98
N VAL A 543 -13.59 -2.10 25.55
CA VAL A 543 -14.01 -0.72 25.27
C VAL A 543 -15.14 -0.37 26.23
N GLU A 544 -15.00 0.71 26.99
CA GLU A 544 -16.00 1.21 27.93
C GLU A 544 -16.89 2.28 27.30
N HIS A 545 -18.04 2.56 27.93
CA HIS A 545 -18.96 3.58 27.42
C HIS A 545 -18.33 4.97 27.37
N ASP A 546 -17.47 5.27 28.33
CA ASP A 546 -16.77 6.55 28.41
C ASP A 546 -15.75 6.69 27.27
N ASP A 547 -15.09 5.60 26.85
CA ASP A 547 -14.17 5.59 25.69
C ASP A 547 -14.89 6.00 24.40
N VAL A 548 -16.15 5.61 24.22
CA VAL A 548 -16.94 6.01 23.03
C VAL A 548 -17.34 7.49 23.12
N ALA A 549 -17.59 8.02 24.31
CA ALA A 549 -17.88 9.44 24.50
C ALA A 549 -16.65 10.30 24.22
N GLU A 550 -15.48 9.88 24.70
CA GLU A 550 -14.18 10.49 24.40
C GLU A 550 -13.88 10.43 22.89
N LEU A 551 -14.04 9.26 22.27
CA LEU A 551 -13.89 9.08 20.83
C LEU A 551 -14.75 10.07 20.04
N LEU A 552 -16.01 10.27 20.42
CA LEU A 552 -16.90 11.22 19.77
C LEU A 552 -16.38 12.66 19.87
N GLN A 553 -15.86 13.06 21.03
CA GLN A 553 -15.30 14.39 21.25
C GLN A 553 -14.02 14.60 20.45
N GLU A 554 -13.11 13.61 20.44
CA GLU A 554 -11.86 13.68 19.68
C GLU A 554 -12.12 13.69 18.18
N LEU A 555 -13.05 12.86 17.69
CA LEU A 555 -13.42 12.83 16.28
C LEU A 555 -14.05 14.16 15.82
N GLN A 556 -14.89 14.79 16.66
CA GLN A 556 -15.43 16.12 16.39
C GLN A 556 -14.34 17.19 16.40
N SER A 557 -13.41 17.12 17.35
CA SER A 557 -12.26 18.04 17.42
C SER A 557 -11.38 17.92 16.18
N LEU A 558 -11.11 16.69 15.74
CA LEU A 558 -10.39 16.40 14.51
C LEU A 558 -11.14 16.93 13.28
N ALA A 559 -12.46 16.75 13.21
CA ALA A 559 -13.28 17.29 12.13
C ALA A 559 -13.21 18.83 12.07
N GLN A 560 -13.21 19.51 13.22
CA GLN A 560 -13.11 20.98 13.30
C GLN A 560 -11.78 21.51 12.74
N CYS A 561 -10.68 20.75 12.84
CA CYS A 561 -9.41 21.14 12.22
C CYS A 561 -9.51 21.34 10.70
N TYR A 562 -10.49 20.74 10.04
CA TYR A 562 -10.74 20.83 8.58
C TYR A 562 -11.86 21.79 8.21
N GLN A 563 -12.50 22.44 9.19
CA GLN A 563 -13.52 23.42 8.90
C GLN A 563 -12.90 24.54 8.05
N GLY A 564 -13.47 24.78 6.87
CA GLY A 564 -13.08 25.90 6.04
C GLY A 564 -13.36 27.17 6.81
N GLY A 565 -12.33 27.89 7.24
CA GLY A 565 -12.51 29.27 7.63
C GLY A 565 -13.02 30.02 6.41
N ASP A 566 -14.27 30.48 6.46
CA ASP A 566 -14.53 31.84 5.99
C ASP A 566 -13.50 32.66 6.75
N SER A 567 -12.44 33.05 6.03
CA SER A 567 -11.52 34.06 6.52
C SER A 567 -12.39 35.11 7.17
N LEU A 568 -12.14 35.42 8.44
CA LEU A 568 -12.63 36.61 9.08
C LEU A 568 -12.28 37.77 8.13
N VAL A 569 -13.22 38.12 7.26
CA VAL A 569 -13.23 39.35 6.49
C VAL A 569 -13.95 40.34 7.39
N ASP A 570 -13.22 40.77 8.41
CA ASP A 570 -13.35 42.08 9.03
C ASP A 570 -11.99 42.78 8.84
#